data_AF-A0A919HJ50-F1
#
_entry.id   AF-A0A919HJ50-F1
#
_cell.length_a   1.000
_cell.length_b   1.000
_cell.length_c   1.000
_cell.angle_alpha   90.00
_cell.angle_beta   90.00
_cell.angle_gamma   90.00
#
_symmetry.space_group_name_H-M   'P 1'
#
loop_
_entity.id
_entity.type
_entity.pdbx_description
1 polymer ?
#
loop_
_entity_poly.entity_id
_entity_poly.type
_entity_poly.pdbx_seq_one_letter_code
_entity_poly.pdbx_strand_id
1 'polypeptide(L)'
;MLAATASSGAVSAAFLTVKDAADYLGLSPHTLYVWRHRRQGPPSFRMGPRGRVMYRLEALDAWVREQEQADSCSNPALNPLNTPLQERSSRFLGA
;
A
#
# COMPACT_ATOMS: atom_id res chain seq x y z
N MET A 1 -24.29 -27.49 18.78
CA MET A 1 -22.87 -27.67 18.40
C MET A 1 -22.74 -27.26 16.94
N LEU A 2 -22.22 -26.06 16.65
CA LEU A 2 -21.90 -25.62 15.29
C LEU A 2 -20.38 -25.48 15.19
N ALA A 3 -19.77 -26.40 14.45
CA ALA A 3 -18.37 -26.36 14.10
C ALA A 3 -18.15 -25.27 13.05
N ALA A 4 -17.43 -24.21 13.42
CA ALA A 4 -16.90 -23.26 12.46
C ALA A 4 -15.54 -23.76 11.97
N THR A 5 -15.52 -24.04 10.66
CA THR A 5 -14.39 -24.41 9.80
C THR A 5 -13.01 -23.96 10.29
N ALA A 6 -12.11 -24.94 10.45
CA ALA A 6 -10.69 -24.67 10.57
C ALA A 6 -10.22 -24.00 9.28
N SER A 7 -9.80 -22.74 9.37
CA SER A 7 -9.03 -22.11 8.30
C SER A 7 -7.76 -22.92 8.14
N SER A 8 -7.78 -23.79 7.13
CA SER A 8 -6.62 -24.55 6.66
C SER A 8 -5.51 -23.54 6.43
N GLY A 9 -4.47 -23.62 7.26
CA GLY A 9 -3.27 -22.83 7.15
C GLY A 9 -2.57 -23.15 5.85
N ALA A 10 -3.07 -22.57 4.76
CA ALA A 10 -2.30 -22.41 3.56
C ALA A 10 -1.10 -21.57 3.98
N VAL A 11 0.07 -22.20 4.04
CA VAL A 11 1.34 -21.50 3.95
C VAL A 11 1.45 -20.95 2.52
N SER A 12 0.53 -20.04 2.18
CA SER A 12 0.56 -19.20 1.00
C SER A 12 1.94 -18.60 0.99
N ALA A 13 2.75 -18.90 -0.02
CA ALA A 13 4.16 -18.54 -0.09
C ALA A 13 4.36 -17.13 0.49
N ALA A 14 4.86 -17.06 1.73
CA ALA A 14 4.78 -15.84 2.53
C ALA A 14 5.60 -14.71 1.91
N PHE A 15 6.44 -15.04 0.93
CA PHE A 15 7.40 -14.18 0.30
C PHE A 15 7.36 -14.33 -1.22
N LEU A 16 7.13 -13.22 -1.91
CA LEU A 16 7.18 -13.07 -3.36
C LEU A 16 8.50 -12.41 -3.76
N THR A 17 9.07 -12.85 -4.87
CA THR A 17 10.21 -12.14 -5.47
C THR A 17 9.74 -10.82 -6.08
N VAL A 18 10.66 -9.95 -6.49
CA VAL A 18 10.32 -8.74 -7.26
C VAL A 18 9.49 -9.09 -8.51
N LYS A 19 9.79 -10.21 -9.18
CA LYS A 19 9.10 -10.59 -10.41
C LYS A 19 7.67 -11.06 -10.11
N ASP A 20 7.50 -11.90 -9.09
CA ASP A 20 6.18 -12.38 -8.67
C ASP A 20 5.33 -11.26 -8.07
N ALA A 21 5.93 -10.34 -7.31
CA ALA A 21 5.23 -9.16 -6.81
C ALA A 21 4.79 -8.23 -7.95
N ALA A 22 5.60 -8.10 -9.00
CA ALA A 22 5.25 -7.32 -10.18
C ALA A 22 4.08 -7.96 -10.92
N ASP A 23 4.13 -9.28 -11.14
CA ASP A 23 3.05 -10.06 -11.76
C ASP A 23 1.75 -9.95 -10.96
N TYR A 24 1.84 -10.10 -9.64
CA TYR A 24 0.70 -9.98 -8.72
C TYR A 24 0.03 -8.60 -8.78
N LEU A 25 0.82 -7.52 -8.87
CA LEU A 25 0.31 -6.16 -8.98
C LEU A 25 -0.08 -5.77 -10.42
N GLY A 26 0.17 -6.64 -11.41
CA GLY A 26 -0.01 -6.31 -12.84
C GLY A 26 0.95 -5.23 -13.35
N LEU A 27 2.13 -5.10 -12.72
CA LEU A 27 3.14 -4.08 -13.03
C LEU A 27 4.38 -4.70 -13.66
N SER A 28 5.22 -3.85 -14.26
CA SER A 28 6.55 -4.28 -14.71
C SER A 28 7.53 -4.38 -13.52
N PRO A 29 8.45 -5.36 -13.49
CA PRO A 29 9.48 -5.43 -12.44
C PRO A 29 10.39 -4.19 -12.44
N HIS A 30 10.56 -3.53 -13.60
CA HIS A 30 11.28 -2.25 -13.70
C HIS A 30 10.61 -1.16 -12.86
N THR A 31 9.27 -1.08 -12.88
CA THR A 31 8.51 -0.14 -12.04
C THR A 31 8.81 -0.35 -10.56
N LEU A 32 8.83 -1.60 -10.09
CA LEU A 32 9.17 -1.91 -8.70
C LEU A 32 10.61 -1.51 -8.34
N TYR A 33 11.57 -1.67 -9.25
CA TYR A 33 12.94 -1.19 -9.03
C TYR A 33 13.00 0.34 -8.89
N VAL A 34 12.29 1.07 -9.76
CA VAL A 34 12.20 2.54 -9.70
C VAL A 34 11.57 2.98 -8.38
N TRP A 35 10.43 2.39 -8.01
CA TRP A 35 9.74 2.66 -6.74
C TRP A 35 10.67 2.46 -5.54
N ARG A 36 11.39 1.33 -5.52
CA ARG A 36 12.36 1.03 -4.46
C ARG A 36 13.49 2.05 -4.37
N HIS A 37 14.01 2.52 -5.51
CA HIS A 37 15.03 3.58 -5.53
C HIS A 37 14.47 4.91 -5.01
N ARG A 38 13.22 5.23 -5.34
CA ARG A 38 12.54 6.45 -4.90
C ARG A 38 11.91 6.33 -3.51
N ARG A 39 12.18 5.22 -2.79
CA ARG A 39 11.58 4.86 -1.49
C ARG A 39 10.06 4.99 -1.45
N GLN A 40 9.43 4.70 -2.57
CA GLN A 40 7.98 4.65 -2.75
C GLN A 40 7.59 3.19 -3.01
N GLY A 41 6.34 2.84 -2.72
CA GLY A 41 5.82 1.50 -2.98
C GLY A 41 5.84 0.55 -1.79
N PRO A 42 5.50 -0.73 -2.04
CA PRO A 42 5.20 -1.68 -0.97
C PRO A 42 6.44 -2.07 -0.15
N PRO A 43 6.24 -2.48 1.12
CA PRO A 43 7.33 -2.87 2.01
C PRO A 43 8.15 -4.01 1.41
N SER A 44 9.44 -3.73 1.17
CA SER A 44 10.39 -4.70 0.63
C SER A 44 11.53 -4.92 1.61
N PHE A 45 11.99 -6.14 1.75
CA PHE A 45 13.14 -6.47 2.60
C PHE A 45 14.14 -7.37 1.86
N ARG A 46 15.40 -7.32 2.28
CA ARG A 46 16.45 -8.19 1.72
C ARG A 46 16.55 -9.42 2.62
N MET A 47 16.37 -10.60 2.04
CA MET A 47 16.49 -11.85 2.79
C MET A 47 17.96 -12.31 2.81
N GLY A 48 18.74 -11.84 3.79
CA GLY A 48 20.14 -12.22 4.03
C GLY A 48 21.20 -11.21 3.55
N PRO A 49 22.49 -11.42 3.86
CA PRO A 49 23.58 -10.47 3.62
C PRO A 49 23.91 -10.22 2.14
N ARG A 50 23.68 -11.21 1.26
CA ARG A 50 23.62 -11.04 -0.20
C ARG A 50 22.22 -11.32 -0.74
N GLY A 51 21.24 -11.04 0.10
CA GLY A 51 19.86 -11.46 -0.06
C GLY A 51 19.16 -10.89 -1.27
N ARG A 52 18.28 -11.71 -1.84
CA ARG A 52 17.31 -11.25 -2.84
C ARG A 52 16.27 -10.36 -2.16
N VAL A 53 15.72 -9.43 -2.92
CA VAL A 53 14.60 -8.60 -2.46
C VAL A 53 13.34 -9.46 -2.49
N MET A 54 12.67 -9.51 -1.36
CA MET A 54 11.43 -10.25 -1.14
C MET A 54 10.35 -9.28 -0.68
N TYR A 55 9.12 -9.60 -1.03
CA TYR A 55 7.91 -8.92 -0.62
C TYR A 55 7.04 -9.89 0.16
N ARG A 56 6.43 -9.42 1.25
CA ARG A 56 5.38 -10.20 1.90
C ARG A 56 4.07 -10.00 1.16
N LEU A 57 3.33 -11.08 0.94
CA LEU A 57 2.02 -11.00 0.28
C LEU A 57 1.03 -10.16 1.13
N GLU A 58 1.00 -10.38 2.44
CA GLU A 58 0.23 -9.55 3.39
C GLU A 58 0.61 -8.06 3.35
N ALA A 59 1.90 -7.75 3.14
CA ALA A 59 2.38 -6.38 3.10
C ALA A 59 2.06 -5.70 1.77
N LEU A 60 2.03 -6.47 0.67
CA LEU A 60 1.56 -5.99 -0.63
C LEU A 60 0.06 -5.65 -0.56
N ASP A 61 -0.75 -6.54 -0.01
CA ASP A 61 -2.20 -6.33 0.17
C ASP A 61 -2.48 -5.09 1.04
N ALA A 62 -1.83 -5.00 2.21
CA ALA A 62 -1.94 -3.84 3.08
C ALA A 62 -1.55 -2.55 2.36
N TRP A 63 -0.44 -2.56 1.61
CA TRP A 63 0.01 -1.39 0.88
C TRP A 63 -0.97 -0.96 -0.22
N VAL A 64 -1.57 -1.90 -0.96
CA VAL A 64 -2.59 -1.59 -1.97
C VAL A 64 -3.77 -0.88 -1.30
N ARG A 65 -4.26 -1.42 -0.18
CA ARG A 65 -5.37 -0.83 0.58
C ARG A 65 -5.03 0.57 1.11
N GLU A 66 -3.80 0.78 1.57
CA GLU A 66 -3.32 2.10 1.97
C GLU A 66 -3.28 3.07 0.78
N GLN A 67 -2.86 2.62 -0.40
CA GLN A 67 -2.89 3.45 -1.62
C GLN A 67 -4.32 3.79 -2.04
N GLU A 68 -5.25 2.84 -2.02
CA GLU A 68 -6.66 3.09 -2.31
C GLU A 68 -7.26 4.11 -1.34
N GLN A 69 -6.89 4.05 -0.06
CA GLN A 69 -7.34 4.99 0.95
C GLN A 69 -6.69 6.37 0.80
N ALA A 70 -5.42 6.44 0.41
CA ALA A 70 -4.70 7.69 0.21
C ALA A 70 -5.06 8.40 -1.10
N ASP A 71 -5.50 7.64 -2.11
CA ASP A 71 -5.93 8.19 -3.39
C ASP A 71 -7.28 8.91 -3.25
N SER A 72 -7.27 10.24 -3.39
CA SER A 72 -8.47 11.09 -3.29
C SER A 72 -9.54 10.79 -4.34
N CYS A 73 -9.21 10.09 -5.43
CA CYS A 73 -10.18 9.69 -6.45
C CYS A 73 -10.94 8.42 -6.07
N SER A 74 -10.28 7.47 -5.39
CA SER A 74 -10.88 6.22 -4.92
C SER A 74 -11.49 6.34 -3.53
N ASN A 75 -11.00 7.27 -2.71
CA ASN A 75 -11.51 7.54 -1.37
C ASN A 75 -12.34 8.84 -1.29
N PRO A 76 -13.68 8.76 -1.17
CA PRO A 76 -14.54 9.95 -1.06
C PRO A 76 -14.30 10.77 0.22
N ALA A 77 -13.70 10.18 1.26
CA ALA A 77 -13.37 10.89 2.50
C ALA A 77 -12.17 11.86 2.36
N LEU A 78 -11.33 11.66 1.34
CA LEU A 78 -10.21 12.56 0.99
C LEU A 78 -10.52 13.42 -0.23
N ASN A 79 -11.80 13.50 -0.64
CA ASN A 79 -12.20 14.35 -1.76
C ASN A 79 -11.93 15.82 -1.39
N PRO A 80 -11.05 16.53 -2.14
CA PRO A 80 -10.72 17.93 -1.85
C PRO A 80 -11.94 18.85 -1.93
N LEU A 81 -13.02 18.43 -2.61
CA LEU A 81 -14.28 19.18 -2.71
C LEU A 81 -15.17 19.04 -1.47
N ASN A 82 -14.96 18.01 -0.64
CA ASN A 82 -15.73 17.75 0.57
C ASN A 82 -15.00 18.22 1.85
N THR A 83 -13.79 18.76 1.69
CA THR A 83 -13.06 19.39 2.79
C THR A 83 -13.80 20.68 3.14
N PRO A 84 -14.36 20.86 4.35
CA PRO A 84 -15.03 22.11 4.69
C PRO A 84 -14.01 23.23 4.51
N LEU A 85 -14.39 24.22 3.69
CA LEU A 85 -13.63 25.44 3.41
C LEU A 85 -13.12 25.95 4.77
N GLN A 86 -11.84 25.71 5.05
CA GLN A 86 -11.25 26.02 6.34
C GLN A 86 -11.39 27.52 6.50
N GLU A 87 -12.35 27.92 7.33
CA GLU A 87 -12.78 29.30 7.45
C GLU A 87 -11.53 30.16 7.63
N ARG A 88 -11.33 31.09 6.70
CA ARG A 88 -10.33 32.15 6.81
C ARG A 88 -10.78 33.15 7.87
N SER A 89 -11.12 32.68 9.06
CA SER A 89 -11.57 33.44 10.23
C SER A 89 -10.36 34.06 10.96
N SER A 90 -9.46 34.70 10.21
CA SER A 90 -8.30 35.39 10.77
C SER A 90 -7.72 36.48 9.86
N ARG A 91 -8.54 37.25 9.12
CA ARG A 91 -8.02 38.42 8.36
C ARG A 91 -8.88 39.68 8.38
N PHE A 92 -9.85 39.79 9.28
CA PHE A 92 -10.53 41.07 9.50
C PHE A 92 -10.52 41.43 10.99
N LEU A 93 -9.36 41.90 11.45
CA LEU A 93 -9.36 42.97 12.45
C LEU A 93 -8.44 44.07 11.92
N GLY A 94 -9.04 44.95 11.13
CA GLY A 94 -8.52 46.27 10.83
C GLY A 94 -9.49 47.29 11.42
N ALA A 95 -8.95 48.15 12.29
CA ALA A 95 -9.38 49.50 12.70
C ALA A 95 -9.05 49.70 14.19
#